data_AF-A0A7Y9XAL7-F1
#
_entry.id   AF-A0A7Y9XAL7-F1
#
_cell.length_a   1.000
_cell.length_b   1.000
_cell.length_c   1.000
_cell.angle_alpha   90.00
_cell.angle_beta   90.00
_cell.angle_gamma   90.00
#
_symmetry.space_group_name_H-M   'P 1'
#
loop_
_entity.id
_entity.type
_entity.pdbx_description
1 polymer ?
#
loop_
_entity_poly.entity_id
_entity_poly.type
_entity_poly.pdbx_seq_one_letter_code
_entity_poly.pdbx_strand_id
1 'polypeptide(L)'
;MGTVVLHMSGWREENVLGPGEAFPVPDGVLPGPEYLLNQGVPAYHGIVDVAAVGEGDVVLVSGAAVDHHGDDLDDRLTELAPDGITVFFDTIGGHQFEAALRHTAFGARFALCGALAGQVAGGDGAHPRLDIMAALAHEVQIRPFTTRHTPDQVQAWNTHYAQWYAEGRIRFAHTLLEGPLQRAVTAQDELLAGLHRGNVIVRLAG
;
A
#
# COMPACT_ATOMS: atom_id res chain seq x y z
N MET A 1 9.87 11.66 30.22
CA MET A 1 9.07 10.45 30.51
C MET A 1 7.66 10.73 30.01
N GLY A 2 7.03 9.80 29.27
CA GLY A 2 5.67 10.01 28.73
C GLY A 2 5.58 10.58 27.32
N THR A 3 6.69 10.78 26.61
CA THR A 3 6.65 11.13 25.17
C THR A 3 6.26 9.89 24.37
N VAL A 4 5.24 10.01 23.53
CA VAL A 4 4.87 8.97 22.58
C VAL A 4 5.82 9.03 21.38
N VAL A 5 6.37 7.88 20.99
CA VAL A 5 7.34 7.77 19.89
C VAL A 5 6.98 6.61 18.97
N LEU A 6 7.42 6.71 17.72
CA LEU A 6 7.37 5.67 16.69
C LEU A 6 8.78 5.12 16.44
N HIS A 7 8.91 3.79 16.27
CA HIS A 7 10.17 3.15 15.90
C HIS A 7 9.90 1.84 15.13
N MET A 8 10.93 1.33 14.43
CA MET A 8 10.85 0.14 13.57
C MET A 8 11.64 -1.06 14.12
N SER A 9 11.70 -1.19 15.45
CA SER A 9 12.55 -2.19 16.09
C SER A 9 11.84 -3.52 16.34
N GLY A 10 10.71 -3.80 15.69
CA GLY A 10 10.01 -5.09 15.81
C GLY A 10 9.29 -5.31 17.14
N TRP A 11 8.65 -6.47 17.27
CA TRP A 11 7.68 -6.77 18.32
C TRP A 11 8.34 -7.14 19.65
N ARG A 12 8.06 -6.34 20.68
CA ARG A 12 8.52 -6.51 22.06
C ARG A 12 7.72 -5.59 22.99
N GLU A 13 7.64 -5.93 24.27
CA GLU A 13 6.96 -5.10 25.27
C GLU A 13 7.80 -3.88 25.67
N GLU A 14 9.12 -4.05 25.74
CA GLU A 14 10.07 -2.99 26.06
C GLU A 14 11.22 -2.97 25.06
N ASN A 15 11.78 -1.78 24.82
CA ASN A 15 12.92 -1.62 23.95
C ASN A 15 13.90 -0.56 24.45
N VAL A 16 15.19 -0.80 24.21
CA VAL A 16 16.25 0.21 24.38
C VAL A 16 16.60 0.73 22.98
N LEU A 17 16.44 2.03 22.78
CA LEU A 17 16.66 2.69 21.51
C LEU A 17 17.86 3.63 21.59
N GLY A 18 18.71 3.57 20.57
CA GLY A 18 19.78 4.52 20.33
C GLY A 18 19.26 5.88 19.84
N PRO A 19 20.11 6.92 19.84
CA PRO A 19 19.77 8.21 19.26
C PRO A 19 19.36 8.08 17.79
N GLY A 20 18.23 8.68 17.42
CA GLY A 20 17.71 8.66 16.05
C GLY A 20 16.91 7.40 15.68
N GLU A 21 16.75 6.43 16.59
CA GLU A 21 15.95 5.22 16.35
C GLU A 21 14.47 5.39 16.73
N ALA A 22 14.11 6.50 17.39
CA ALA A 22 12.75 6.84 17.78
C ALA A 22 12.37 8.23 17.28
N PHE A 23 11.17 8.35 16.74
CA PHE A 23 10.64 9.61 16.21
C PHE A 23 9.45 10.06 17.07
N PRO A 24 9.42 11.30 17.55
CA PRO A 24 8.31 11.78 18.36
C PRO A 24 7.02 11.79 17.53
N VAL A 25 5.93 11.29 18.13
CA VAL A 25 4.60 11.39 17.56
C VAL A 25 4.07 12.80 17.82
N PRO A 26 3.71 13.59 16.78
CA PRO A 26 3.08 14.89 16.97
C PRO A 26 1.74 14.75 17.70
N ASP A 27 1.58 15.49 18.78
CA ASP A 27 0.35 15.49 19.57
C ASP A 27 -0.72 16.41 18.95
N GLY A 28 -1.99 16.04 19.07
CA GLY A 28 -3.14 16.83 18.64
C GLY A 28 -3.36 16.95 17.11
N VAL A 29 -2.56 16.29 16.27
CA VAL A 29 -2.71 16.33 14.80
C VAL A 29 -3.67 15.24 14.30
N LEU A 30 -3.65 14.06 14.91
CA LEU A 30 -4.47 12.89 14.57
C LEU A 30 -5.13 12.36 15.85
N PRO A 31 -6.22 11.56 15.75
CA PRO A 31 -6.96 11.08 16.93
C PRO A 31 -6.15 10.23 17.90
N GLY A 32 -5.10 9.57 17.40
CA GLY A 32 -4.22 8.71 18.20
C GLY A 32 -2.95 8.30 17.44
N PRO A 33 -1.93 7.80 18.16
CA PRO A 33 -0.66 7.38 17.55
C PRO A 33 -0.81 6.25 16.53
N GLU A 34 -1.84 5.40 16.66
CA GLU A 34 -2.15 4.34 15.71
C GLU A 34 -2.41 4.86 14.28
N TYR A 35 -2.82 6.13 14.14
CA TYR A 35 -3.05 6.76 12.84
C TYR A 35 -1.75 7.02 12.08
N LEU A 36 -0.57 6.95 12.74
CA LEU A 36 0.74 7.04 12.09
C LEU A 36 1.31 5.68 11.69
N LEU A 37 0.66 4.57 12.08
CA LEU A 37 1.03 3.20 11.71
C LEU A 37 0.45 2.78 10.34
N ASN A 38 0.10 3.77 9.50
CA ASN A 38 -0.52 3.56 8.21
C ASN A 38 0.52 3.28 7.10
N GLN A 39 0.10 2.70 5.98
CA GLN A 39 0.97 2.43 4.81
C GLN A 39 0.94 3.57 3.78
N GLY A 40 0.71 4.81 4.22
CA GLY A 40 0.52 5.93 3.32
C GLY A 40 1.80 6.51 2.74
N VAL A 41 2.96 6.34 3.38
CA VAL A 41 4.25 6.78 2.81
C VAL A 41 4.54 6.11 1.45
N PRO A 42 4.53 4.76 1.32
CA PRO A 42 4.74 4.12 0.02
C PRO A 42 3.61 4.41 -0.97
N ALA A 43 2.35 4.51 -0.51
CA ALA A 43 1.22 4.83 -1.37
C ALA A 43 1.33 6.24 -1.96
N TYR A 44 1.59 7.24 -1.12
CA TYR A 44 1.78 8.63 -1.54
C TYR A 44 2.96 8.77 -2.50
N HIS A 45 4.11 8.19 -2.15
CA HIS A 45 5.29 8.25 -3.01
C HIS A 45 5.03 7.61 -4.38
N GLY A 46 4.41 6.43 -4.42
CA GLY A 46 4.16 5.75 -5.68
C GLY A 46 3.07 6.40 -6.53
N ILE A 47 2.02 6.95 -5.92
CA ILE A 47 0.92 7.63 -6.64
C ILE A 47 1.34 9.02 -7.11
N VAL A 48 1.96 9.81 -6.24
CA VAL A 48 2.28 11.22 -6.51
C VAL A 48 3.60 11.37 -7.25
N ASP A 49 4.67 10.70 -6.79
CA ASP A 49 6.01 10.95 -7.33
C ASP A 49 6.36 9.98 -8.46
N VAL A 50 6.00 8.70 -8.31
CA VAL A 50 6.38 7.66 -9.28
C VAL A 50 5.40 7.58 -10.45
N ALA A 51 4.10 7.48 -10.19
CA ALA A 51 3.08 7.41 -11.23
C ALA A 51 2.66 8.80 -11.73
N ALA A 52 2.85 9.84 -10.92
CA ALA A 52 2.39 11.20 -11.21
C ALA A 52 0.91 11.23 -11.61
N VAL A 53 0.05 10.62 -10.79
CA VAL A 53 -1.41 10.61 -11.01
C VAL A 53 -1.94 12.04 -11.05
N GLY A 54 -2.70 12.35 -12.10
CA GLY A 54 -3.33 13.64 -12.31
C GLY A 54 -4.83 13.55 -12.61
N GLU A 55 -5.43 14.71 -12.81
CA GLU A 55 -6.82 14.81 -13.27
C GLU A 55 -6.96 14.15 -14.66
N GLY A 56 -8.01 13.34 -14.81
CA GLY A 56 -8.28 12.60 -16.04
C GLY A 56 -7.61 11.23 -16.15
N ASP A 57 -6.74 10.86 -15.19
CA ASP A 57 -6.18 9.51 -15.16
C ASP A 57 -7.24 8.45 -14.77
N VAL A 58 -7.19 7.31 -15.45
CA VAL A 58 -7.91 6.10 -15.07
C VAL A 58 -6.93 5.22 -14.28
N VAL A 59 -7.15 5.13 -12.97
CA VAL A 59 -6.22 4.50 -12.04
C VAL A 59 -6.72 3.13 -11.59
N LEU A 60 -5.93 2.09 -11.87
CA LEU A 60 -6.11 0.76 -11.29
C LEU A 60 -5.16 0.56 -10.10
N VAL A 61 -5.68 0.06 -8.98
CA VAL A 61 -4.91 -0.29 -7.77
C VAL A 61 -5.13 -1.77 -7.46
N SER A 62 -4.06 -2.58 -7.51
CA SER A 62 -4.18 -4.00 -7.22
C SER A 62 -4.49 -4.27 -5.74
N GLY A 63 -5.30 -5.30 -5.48
CA GLY A 63 -5.70 -5.70 -4.13
C GLY A 63 -6.73 -4.78 -3.44
N ALA A 64 -7.27 -3.77 -4.14
CA ALA A 64 -8.24 -2.83 -3.58
C ALA A 64 -9.43 -2.51 -4.49
N ALA A 65 -9.20 -2.32 -5.79
CA ALA A 65 -10.18 -1.69 -6.68
C ALA A 65 -11.21 -2.67 -7.28
N VAL A 66 -10.80 -3.92 -7.54
CA VAL A 66 -11.63 -4.92 -8.25
C VAL A 66 -11.51 -6.25 -7.51
N ASP A 67 -12.64 -6.94 -7.32
CA ASP A 67 -12.60 -8.30 -6.78
C ASP A 67 -11.89 -9.19 -7.81
N HIS A 68 -10.82 -9.83 -7.37
CA HIS A 68 -9.88 -10.59 -8.19
C HIS A 68 -9.95 -12.09 -7.87
N HIS A 69 -10.91 -12.49 -7.04
CA HIS A 69 -11.17 -13.89 -6.70
C HIS A 69 -12.10 -14.58 -7.71
N GLY A 70 -12.59 -13.86 -8.71
CA GLY A 70 -13.43 -14.38 -9.81
C GLY A 70 -12.72 -14.36 -11.17
N ASP A 71 -13.29 -15.10 -12.12
CA ASP A 71 -12.80 -15.22 -13.51
C ASP A 71 -13.18 -13.99 -14.40
N ASP A 72 -13.69 -12.90 -13.81
CA ASP A 72 -14.32 -11.78 -14.51
C ASP A 72 -13.47 -10.50 -14.56
N LEU A 73 -12.20 -10.54 -14.10
CA LEU A 73 -11.35 -9.35 -13.99
C LEU A 73 -11.21 -8.62 -15.33
N ASP A 74 -10.94 -9.33 -16.43
CA ASP A 74 -10.82 -8.72 -17.75
C ASP A 74 -12.12 -8.05 -18.23
N ASP A 75 -13.27 -8.68 -17.99
CA ASP A 75 -14.58 -8.13 -18.37
C ASP A 75 -14.89 -6.86 -17.56
N ARG A 76 -14.59 -6.89 -16.26
CA ARG A 76 -14.76 -5.73 -15.37
C ARG A 76 -13.83 -4.58 -15.72
N LEU A 77 -12.58 -4.85 -16.09
CA LEU A 77 -11.66 -3.82 -16.54
C LEU A 77 -12.13 -3.20 -17.86
N THR A 78 -12.68 -4.00 -18.77
CA THR A 78 -13.29 -3.51 -20.02
C THR A 78 -14.48 -2.57 -19.72
N GLU A 79 -15.33 -2.92 -18.76
CA GLU A 79 -16.48 -2.09 -18.37
C GLU A 79 -16.06 -0.79 -17.66
N LEU A 80 -15.11 -0.88 -16.73
CA LEU A 80 -14.71 0.24 -15.87
C LEU A 80 -13.71 1.19 -16.53
N ALA A 81 -12.90 0.69 -17.46
CA ALA A 81 -11.85 1.43 -18.16
C ALA A 81 -11.93 1.17 -19.67
N PRO A 82 -13.03 1.54 -20.35
CA PRO A 82 -13.23 1.25 -21.77
C PRO A 82 -12.19 1.91 -22.69
N ASP A 83 -11.61 3.04 -22.25
CA ASP A 83 -10.52 3.75 -22.95
C ASP A 83 -9.12 3.32 -22.46
N GLY A 84 -9.06 2.33 -21.58
CA GLY A 84 -7.84 1.78 -21.00
C GLY A 84 -7.37 2.46 -19.71
N ILE A 85 -6.52 1.75 -19.00
CA ILE A 85 -5.90 2.17 -17.73
C ILE A 85 -4.71 3.08 -18.04
N THR A 86 -4.70 4.31 -17.52
CA THR A 86 -3.57 5.24 -17.72
C THR A 86 -2.53 5.13 -16.59
N VAL A 87 -2.95 4.67 -15.41
CA VAL A 87 -2.04 4.42 -14.28
C VAL A 87 -2.37 3.11 -13.59
N PHE A 88 -1.35 2.29 -13.34
CA PHE A 88 -1.46 1.10 -12.51
C PHE A 88 -0.53 1.20 -11.30
N PHE A 89 -1.08 1.14 -10.10
CA PHE A 89 -0.32 1.03 -8.86
C PHE A 89 -0.39 -0.40 -8.34
N ASP A 90 0.75 -1.10 -8.37
CA ASP A 90 0.80 -2.52 -8.09
C ASP A 90 1.46 -2.85 -6.76
N THR A 91 0.73 -3.56 -5.90
CA THR A 91 1.23 -4.14 -4.64
C THR A 91 1.21 -5.67 -4.63
N ILE A 92 0.49 -6.28 -5.58
CA ILE A 92 0.17 -7.71 -5.59
C ILE A 92 1.00 -8.46 -6.63
N GLY A 93 1.13 -7.92 -7.85
CA GLY A 93 1.72 -8.63 -8.98
C GLY A 93 0.80 -9.74 -9.55
N GLY A 94 1.41 -10.76 -10.14
CA GLY A 94 0.71 -11.94 -10.66
C GLY A 94 -0.35 -11.59 -11.71
N HIS A 95 -1.51 -12.25 -11.64
CA HIS A 95 -2.56 -12.12 -12.66
C HIS A 95 -3.13 -10.70 -12.79
N GLN A 96 -3.14 -9.89 -11.72
CA GLN A 96 -3.65 -8.52 -11.76
C GLN A 96 -2.73 -7.61 -12.59
N PHE A 97 -1.42 -7.83 -12.50
CA PHE A 97 -0.45 -7.15 -13.37
C PHE A 97 -0.68 -7.51 -14.84
N GLU A 98 -0.85 -8.81 -15.12
CA GLU A 98 -1.08 -9.29 -16.49
C GLU A 98 -2.39 -8.73 -17.06
N ALA A 99 -3.45 -8.65 -16.27
CA ALA A 99 -4.72 -8.04 -16.65
C ALA A 99 -4.57 -6.52 -16.87
N ALA A 100 -3.92 -5.80 -15.96
CA ALA A 100 -3.65 -4.37 -16.12
C ALA A 100 -2.92 -4.07 -17.44
N LEU A 101 -1.95 -4.90 -17.80
CA LEU A 101 -1.19 -4.77 -19.05
C LEU A 101 -2.05 -5.00 -20.30
N ARG A 102 -3.03 -5.92 -20.26
CA ARG A 102 -3.95 -6.17 -21.38
C ARG A 102 -4.94 -5.02 -21.59
N HIS A 103 -5.34 -4.33 -20.52
CA HIS A 103 -6.33 -3.25 -20.52
C HIS A 103 -5.69 -1.86 -20.41
N THR A 104 -4.42 -1.72 -20.80
CA THR A 104 -3.66 -0.48 -20.63
C THR A 104 -3.95 0.52 -21.75
N ALA A 105 -4.00 1.80 -21.41
CA ALA A 105 -3.99 2.88 -22.39
C ALA A 105 -2.57 3.14 -22.92
N PHE A 106 -2.46 3.82 -24.07
CA PHE A 106 -1.18 4.26 -24.61
C PHE A 106 -0.48 5.25 -23.65
N GLY A 107 0.82 5.06 -23.40
CA GLY A 107 1.63 5.88 -22.50
C GLY A 107 1.34 5.64 -21.01
N ALA A 108 0.69 4.53 -20.66
CA ALA A 108 0.33 4.24 -19.27
C ALA A 108 1.56 4.11 -18.35
N ARG A 109 1.37 4.44 -17.07
CA ARG A 109 2.43 4.49 -16.06
C ARG A 109 2.16 3.47 -14.96
N PHE A 110 3.05 2.49 -14.86
CA PHE A 110 2.94 1.38 -13.92
C PHE A 110 3.92 1.63 -12.75
N ALA A 111 3.41 1.99 -11.58
CA ALA A 111 4.20 2.14 -10.36
C ALA A 111 4.19 0.81 -9.58
N LEU A 112 5.32 0.10 -9.58
CA LEU A 112 5.43 -1.20 -8.93
C LEU A 112 5.99 -1.05 -7.52
N CYS A 113 5.11 -1.15 -6.52
CA CYS A 113 5.44 -1.04 -5.09
C CYS A 113 5.86 -2.38 -4.48
N GLY A 114 5.30 -3.49 -4.98
CA GLY A 114 5.57 -4.82 -4.46
C GLY A 114 4.89 -5.92 -5.26
N ALA A 115 5.22 -7.17 -4.94
CA ALA A 115 4.63 -8.36 -5.56
C ALA A 115 4.25 -9.37 -4.47
N LEU A 116 3.24 -9.02 -3.67
CA LEU A 116 2.80 -9.83 -2.53
C LEU A 116 2.48 -11.28 -2.93
N ALA A 117 1.93 -11.51 -4.13
CA ALA A 117 1.65 -12.84 -4.64
C ALA A 117 2.90 -13.73 -4.61
N GLY A 118 4.05 -13.20 -5.02
CA GLY A 118 5.35 -13.89 -5.02
C GLY A 118 5.94 -14.14 -3.63
N GLN A 119 5.46 -13.43 -2.61
CA GLN A 119 5.95 -13.54 -1.24
C GLN A 119 5.12 -14.52 -0.40
N VAL A 120 3.82 -14.61 -0.69
CA VAL A 120 2.85 -15.42 0.09
C VAL A 120 2.55 -16.76 -0.60
N ALA A 121 2.55 -16.80 -1.93
CA ALA A 121 2.31 -18.02 -2.69
C ALA A 121 3.60 -18.55 -3.33
N GLY A 122 3.78 -19.87 -3.33
CA GLY A 122 4.81 -20.56 -4.11
C GLY A 122 4.26 -21.02 -5.47
N GLY A 123 5.05 -20.90 -6.53
CA GLY A 123 4.77 -21.48 -7.86
C GLY A 123 4.76 -20.47 -9.02
N ASP A 124 4.66 -20.99 -10.26
CA ASP A 124 4.84 -20.23 -11.51
C ASP A 124 3.82 -19.10 -11.76
N GLY A 125 2.72 -19.05 -11.02
CA GLY A 125 1.71 -17.97 -11.08
C GLY A 125 1.93 -16.83 -10.08
N ALA A 126 2.94 -16.94 -9.22
CA ALA A 126 3.21 -15.97 -8.16
C ALA A 126 4.02 -14.75 -8.65
N HIS A 127 4.70 -14.88 -9.80
CA HIS A 127 5.46 -13.79 -10.41
C HIS A 127 4.69 -13.18 -11.59
N PRO A 128 4.62 -11.84 -11.71
CA PRO A 128 3.98 -11.20 -12.84
C PRO A 128 4.74 -11.52 -14.15
N ARG A 129 4.03 -11.89 -15.20
CA ARG A 129 4.62 -12.03 -16.54
C ARG A 129 4.46 -10.74 -17.33
N LEU A 130 5.59 -10.19 -17.78
CA LEU A 130 5.60 -9.03 -18.66
C LEU A 130 5.53 -9.47 -20.12
N ASP A 131 4.39 -9.24 -20.77
CA ASP A 131 4.29 -9.30 -22.22
C ASP A 131 4.96 -8.06 -22.84
N ILE A 132 6.17 -8.27 -23.36
CA ILE A 132 6.99 -7.21 -23.95
C ILE A 132 6.29 -6.60 -25.16
N MET A 133 5.58 -7.38 -25.97
CA MET A 133 4.92 -6.86 -27.17
C MET A 133 3.72 -6.00 -26.80
N ALA A 134 2.93 -6.41 -25.81
CA ALA A 134 1.83 -5.59 -25.29
C ALA A 134 2.33 -4.27 -24.69
N ALA A 135 3.44 -4.32 -23.92
CA ALA A 135 4.06 -3.13 -23.34
C ALA A 135 4.60 -2.18 -24.42
N LEU A 136 5.22 -2.72 -25.47
CA LEU A 136 5.71 -1.93 -26.61
C LEU A 136 4.57 -1.29 -27.40
N ALA A 137 3.49 -2.02 -27.67
CA ALA A 137 2.35 -1.53 -28.44
C ALA A 137 1.67 -0.31 -27.78
N HIS A 138 1.71 -0.22 -26.46
CA HIS A 138 1.10 0.86 -25.69
C HIS A 138 2.13 1.79 -25.03
N GLU A 139 3.43 1.67 -25.35
CA GLU A 139 4.51 2.45 -24.73
C GLU A 139 4.41 2.54 -23.20
N VAL A 140 4.15 1.40 -22.55
CA VAL A 140 3.94 1.33 -21.10
C VAL A 140 5.23 1.68 -20.37
N GLN A 141 5.13 2.60 -19.43
CA GLN A 141 6.24 3.02 -18.58
C GLN A 141 6.21 2.25 -17.26
N ILE A 142 7.09 1.25 -17.15
CA ILE A 142 7.21 0.43 -15.94
C ILE A 142 8.23 1.04 -15.00
N ARG A 143 7.76 1.49 -13.83
CA ARG A 143 8.51 2.27 -12.84
C ARG A 143 8.51 1.56 -11.49
N PRO A 144 9.41 0.58 -11.26
CA PRO A 144 9.56 -0.02 -9.95
C PRO A 144 10.17 0.97 -8.95
N PHE A 145 9.72 0.92 -7.70
CA PHE A 145 10.25 1.78 -6.66
C PHE A 145 10.35 1.08 -5.30
N THR A 146 11.16 1.64 -4.41
CA THR A 146 11.23 1.23 -3.00
C THR A 146 11.14 2.47 -2.11
N THR A 147 10.42 2.35 -1.01
CA THR A 147 10.26 3.45 -0.05
C THR A 147 11.28 3.29 1.06
N ARG A 148 12.20 4.24 1.19
CA ARG A 148 13.24 4.21 2.22
C ARG A 148 12.81 4.85 3.53
N HIS A 149 11.60 5.41 3.56
CA HIS A 149 11.06 6.13 4.71
C HIS A 149 12.04 7.22 5.19
N THR A 150 12.60 7.97 4.23
CA THR A 150 13.44 9.13 4.56
C THR A 150 12.62 10.17 5.34
N PRO A 151 13.26 11.02 6.15
CA PRO A 151 12.56 12.10 6.85
C PRO A 151 11.65 12.91 5.92
N ASP A 152 12.12 13.23 4.71
CA ASP A 152 11.34 13.98 3.72
C ASP A 152 10.11 13.21 3.22
N GLN A 153 10.24 11.90 2.93
CA GLN A 153 9.10 11.07 2.52
C GLN A 153 8.04 10.96 3.62
N VAL A 154 8.50 10.75 4.86
CA VAL A 154 7.62 10.66 6.03
C VAL A 154 6.94 12.00 6.29
N GLN A 155 7.68 13.10 6.21
CA GLN A 155 7.13 14.45 6.41
C GLN A 155 6.13 14.83 5.32
N ALA A 156 6.41 14.53 4.05
CA ALA A 156 5.50 14.79 2.94
C ALA A 156 4.16 14.08 3.15
N TRP A 157 4.21 12.78 3.45
CA TRP A 157 3.01 12.02 3.75
C TRP A 157 2.26 12.58 4.96
N ASN A 158 2.93 12.74 6.12
CA ASN A 158 2.28 13.16 7.35
C ASN A 158 1.61 14.53 7.23
N THR A 159 2.23 15.45 6.48
CA THR A 159 1.68 16.80 6.24
C THR A 159 0.37 16.73 5.46
N HIS A 160 0.36 16.01 4.33
CA HIS A 160 -0.85 15.87 3.50
C HIS A 160 -1.91 15.01 4.19
N TYR A 161 -1.51 13.93 4.85
CA TYR A 161 -2.41 13.03 5.55
C TYR A 161 -3.16 13.74 6.68
N ALA A 162 -2.45 14.48 7.53
CA ALA A 162 -3.06 15.26 8.60
C ALA A 162 -4.10 16.26 8.06
N GLN A 163 -3.74 16.98 6.99
CA GLN A 163 -4.63 17.92 6.34
C GLN A 163 -5.88 17.22 5.77
N TRP A 164 -5.70 16.19 4.93
CA TRP A 164 -6.81 15.49 4.31
C TRP A 164 -7.69 14.77 5.34
N TYR A 165 -7.12 14.33 6.46
CA TYR A 165 -7.88 13.73 7.55
C TYR A 165 -8.76 14.78 8.24
N ALA A 166 -8.20 15.95 8.58
CA ALA A 166 -8.95 17.06 9.15
C ALA A 166 -10.05 17.58 8.22
N GLU A 167 -9.82 17.56 6.90
CA GLU A 167 -10.79 17.92 5.87
C GLU A 167 -11.83 16.81 5.60
N GLY A 168 -11.70 15.62 6.20
CA GLY A 168 -12.58 14.47 5.96
C GLY A 168 -12.44 13.83 4.58
N ARG A 169 -11.36 14.13 3.85
CA ARG A 169 -11.07 13.65 2.48
C ARG A 169 -10.37 12.30 2.44
N ILE A 170 -9.76 11.89 3.54
CA ILE A 170 -9.17 10.56 3.69
C ILE A 170 -9.69 9.88 4.95
N ARG A 171 -9.90 8.57 4.87
CA ARG A 171 -10.27 7.73 6.01
C ARG A 171 -9.19 6.69 6.25
N PHE A 172 -8.79 6.55 7.51
CA PHE A 172 -7.88 5.49 7.90
C PHE A 172 -8.65 4.25 8.34
N ALA A 173 -8.87 3.35 7.39
CA ALA A 173 -9.43 2.03 7.68
C ALA A 173 -8.37 1.17 8.38
N HIS A 174 -8.67 0.76 9.61
CA HIS A 174 -7.80 -0.08 10.40
C HIS A 174 -8.62 -1.03 11.28
N THR A 175 -8.04 -2.20 11.56
CA THR A 175 -8.50 -3.13 12.57
C THR A 175 -7.58 -3.02 13.77
N LEU A 176 -8.15 -2.65 14.92
CA LEU A 176 -7.45 -2.64 16.20
C LEU A 176 -7.73 -3.94 16.95
N LEU A 177 -6.66 -4.68 17.23
CA LEU A 177 -6.67 -5.90 18.03
C LEU A 177 -5.99 -5.62 19.36
N GLU A 178 -6.48 -6.24 20.43
CA GLU A 178 -5.91 -6.08 21.77
C GLU A 178 -5.43 -7.44 22.30
N GLY A 179 -4.34 -7.44 23.05
CA GLY A 179 -3.83 -8.63 23.72
C GLY A 179 -2.36 -8.55 24.11
N PRO A 180 -1.78 -9.65 24.61
CA PRO A 180 -0.36 -9.73 24.91
C PRO A 180 0.45 -9.75 23.61
N LEU A 181 1.78 -9.67 23.72
CA LEU A 181 2.70 -9.69 22.56
C LEU A 181 2.42 -10.84 21.57
N GLN A 182 2.03 -12.02 22.07
CA GLN A 182 1.71 -13.19 21.25
C GLN A 182 0.53 -12.95 20.31
N ARG A 183 -0.36 -11.98 20.60
CA ARG A 183 -1.46 -11.60 19.70
C ARG A 183 -0.95 -11.15 18.34
N ALA A 184 0.24 -10.56 18.26
CA ALA A 184 0.87 -10.14 17.02
C ALA A 184 1.16 -11.30 16.07
N VAL A 185 1.56 -12.47 16.61
CA VAL A 185 1.80 -13.67 15.81
C VAL A 185 0.50 -14.15 15.16
N THR A 186 -0.55 -14.35 15.97
CA THR A 186 -1.85 -14.77 15.43
C THR A 186 -2.45 -13.71 14.50
N ALA A 187 -2.24 -12.42 14.76
CA ALA A 187 -2.72 -11.34 13.90
C ALA A 187 -2.07 -11.38 12.51
N GLN A 188 -0.80 -11.78 12.43
CA GLN A 188 -0.10 -11.95 11.15
C GLN A 188 -0.71 -13.09 10.33
N ASP A 189 -0.99 -14.23 10.95
CA ASP A 189 -1.63 -15.35 10.27
C ASP A 189 -3.03 -14.97 9.76
N GLU A 190 -3.83 -14.28 10.59
CA GLU A 190 -5.16 -13.79 10.23
C GLU A 190 -5.11 -12.75 9.10
N LEU A 191 -4.11 -11.86 9.10
CA LEU A 191 -3.86 -10.88 8.04
C LEU A 191 -3.56 -11.59 6.71
N LEU A 192 -2.68 -12.59 6.73
CA LEU A 192 -2.33 -13.37 5.52
C LEU A 192 -3.50 -14.23 5.03
N ALA A 193 -4.37 -14.67 5.93
CA ALA A 193 -5.61 -15.36 5.61
C ALA A 193 -6.75 -14.41 5.16
N GLY A 194 -6.51 -13.10 5.09
CA GLY A 194 -7.48 -12.11 4.63
C GLY A 194 -8.67 -11.89 5.58
N LEU A 195 -8.51 -12.19 6.87
CA LEU A 195 -9.60 -12.11 7.86
C LEU A 195 -9.88 -10.69 8.35
N HIS A 196 -9.01 -9.74 8.02
CA HIS A 196 -9.08 -8.34 8.46
C HIS A 196 -9.17 -7.37 7.28
N ARG A 197 -9.69 -6.17 7.53
CA ARG A 197 -9.77 -5.08 6.54
C ARG A 197 -8.94 -3.89 7.00
N GLY A 198 -8.26 -3.24 6.07
CA GLY A 198 -7.39 -2.10 6.36
C GLY A 198 -6.14 -2.50 7.14
N ASN A 199 -5.49 -1.51 7.77
CA ASN A 199 -4.28 -1.75 8.54
C ASN A 199 -4.57 -2.54 9.82
N VAL A 200 -3.88 -3.66 10.03
CA VAL A 200 -3.98 -4.45 11.26
C VAL A 200 -2.99 -3.91 12.29
N ILE A 201 -3.50 -3.51 13.46
CA ILE A 201 -2.72 -2.95 14.56
C ILE A 201 -3.00 -3.76 15.82
N VAL A 202 -1.94 -4.15 16.53
CA VAL A 202 -2.04 -4.81 17.83
C VAL A 202 -1.66 -3.84 18.93
N ARG A 203 -2.63 -3.49 19.78
CA ARG A 203 -2.41 -2.75 21.02
C ARG A 203 -2.05 -3.76 22.11
N LEU A 204 -0.87 -3.60 22.67
CA LEU A 204 -0.44 -4.40 23.81
C LEU A 204 -1.23 -4.00 25.05
N ALA A 205 -1.98 -4.95 25.61
CA ALA A 205 -2.67 -4.80 26.88
C ALA A 205 -1.86 -5.58 27.94
N GLY A 206 -1.26 -4.84 28.88
CA GLY A 206 -0.57 -5.40 30.04
C GLY A 206 -1.51 -5.75 31.18
#